data_AF-A0A516SAP7-F1
#
_entry.id   AF-A0A516SAP7-F1
#
_cell.length_a   1.000
_cell.length_b   1.000
_cell.length_c   1.000
_cell.angle_alpha   90.00
_cell.angle_beta   90.00
_cell.angle_gamma   90.00
#
_symmetry.space_group_name_H-M   'P 1'
#
loop_
_entity.id
_entity.type
_entity.pdbx_description
1 polymer ?
#
loop_
_entity_poly.entity_id
_entity_poly.type
_entity_poly.pdbx_seq_one_letter_code
_entity_poly.pdbx_strand_id
1 'polypeptide(L)'
;MNPALLSLAIQLAAGGAALAIGYLFNWTALSTLFGQLCIAVVLSRLLGQPIWWQLLHALFAPAIVLSLSLALPPWIYLLAFVLAWLLFGPIARSRVPLYLSNRAAMDALERLLPEQASVLDVGAGTATVLARLGCRPGLKVSGVEHAWLPCLLGWLRLKLAGNPARLLWGDMMRMDLANYDVVYAFLSPAAMPALWAKARREMRSGSLLISNSFTVPDVAADEVIELNDWKGAKLHLWRMP
;
A
#
# COMPACT_ATOMS: atom_id res chain seq x y z
N MET A 1 -23.65 -2.19 3.75
CA MET A 1 -23.11 -2.92 4.92
C MET A 1 -21.59 -3.03 4.75
N ASN A 2 -20.80 -2.85 5.81
CA ASN A 2 -19.35 -3.07 5.74
C ASN A 2 -19.09 -4.51 5.25
N PRO A 3 -18.28 -4.73 4.20
CA PRO A 3 -18.06 -6.07 3.65
C PRO A 3 -17.58 -7.08 4.70
N ALA A 4 -16.81 -6.64 5.70
CA ALA A 4 -16.38 -7.49 6.81
C ALA A 4 -17.54 -7.94 7.71
N LEU A 5 -18.48 -7.03 8.04
CA LEU A 5 -19.67 -7.37 8.83
C LEU A 5 -20.60 -8.31 8.07
N LEU A 6 -20.74 -8.09 6.76
CA LEU A 6 -21.49 -8.99 5.89
C LEU A 6 -20.86 -10.39 5.85
N SER A 7 -19.54 -10.50 5.68
CA SER A 7 -18.86 -11.78 5.69
C SER A 7 -18.92 -12.48 7.05
N LEU A 8 -18.88 -11.74 8.16
CA LEU A 8 -19.09 -12.31 9.48
C LEU A 8 -20.51 -12.91 9.59
N ALA A 9 -21.54 -12.17 9.17
CA ALA A 9 -22.91 -12.65 9.16
C ALA A 9 -23.08 -13.90 8.27
N ILE A 10 -22.45 -13.92 7.08
CA ILE A 10 -22.44 -15.08 6.19
C ILE A 10 -21.81 -16.30 6.88
N GLN A 11 -20.66 -16.14 7.56
CA GLN A 11 -20.00 -17.24 8.24
C GLN A 11 -20.85 -17.81 9.38
N LEU A 12 -21.47 -16.94 10.19
CA LEU A 12 -22.35 -17.38 11.27
C LEU A 12 -23.61 -18.10 10.73
N ALA A 13 -24.22 -17.55 9.68
CA ALA A 13 -25.39 -18.15 9.03
C ALA A 13 -25.05 -19.51 8.40
N ALA A 14 -23.92 -19.59 7.69
CA ALA A 14 -23.47 -20.83 7.06
C ALA A 14 -23.10 -21.90 8.08
N GLY A 15 -22.42 -21.52 9.17
CA GLY A 15 -22.10 -22.41 10.27
C GLY A 15 -23.34 -22.94 10.98
N GLY A 16 -24.28 -22.05 11.32
CA GLY A 16 -25.55 -22.43 11.94
C GLY A 16 -26.38 -23.36 11.03
N ALA A 17 -26.50 -23.04 9.74
CA ALA A 17 -27.22 -23.86 8.78
C ALA A 17 -26.56 -25.24 8.60
N ALA A 18 -25.24 -25.30 8.45
CA ALA A 18 -24.53 -26.56 8.29
C ALA A 18 -24.64 -27.45 9.54
N LEU A 19 -24.58 -26.87 10.74
CA LEU A 19 -24.78 -27.61 11.99
C LEU A 19 -26.22 -28.12 12.12
N ALA A 20 -27.22 -27.30 11.78
CA ALA A 20 -28.63 -27.71 11.84
C ALA A 20 -28.93 -28.84 10.84
N ILE A 21 -28.48 -28.71 9.59
CA ILE A 21 -28.61 -29.74 8.56
C ILE A 21 -27.83 -30.99 8.99
N GLY A 22 -26.60 -30.82 9.46
CA GLY A 22 -25.77 -31.95 9.89
C GLY A 22 -26.38 -32.72 11.05
N TYR A 23 -27.02 -32.03 12.01
CA TYR A 23 -27.76 -32.67 13.09
C TYR A 23 -29.00 -33.43 12.57
N LEU A 24 -29.78 -32.82 11.67
CA LEU A 24 -31.00 -33.44 11.12
C LEU A 24 -30.72 -34.67 10.25
N PHE A 25 -29.61 -34.66 9.52
CA PHE A 25 -29.24 -35.70 8.55
C PHE A 25 -28.07 -36.58 9.01
N ASN A 26 -27.66 -36.50 10.28
CA ASN A 26 -26.54 -37.24 10.86
C ASN A 26 -25.24 -37.14 10.05
N TRP A 27 -24.89 -35.92 9.61
CA TRP A 27 -23.65 -35.68 8.88
C TRP A 27 -22.42 -35.90 9.76
N THR A 28 -21.36 -36.42 9.15
CA THR A 28 -20.04 -36.44 9.78
C THR A 28 -19.51 -35.01 9.95
N ALA A 29 -18.49 -34.84 10.80
CA ALA A 29 -17.79 -33.56 10.96
C ALA A 29 -17.24 -33.04 9.61
N LEU A 30 -16.72 -33.92 8.77
CA LEU A 30 -16.19 -33.56 7.44
C LEU A 30 -17.31 -33.08 6.51
N SER A 31 -18.44 -33.78 6.48
CA SER A 31 -19.60 -33.38 5.68
C SER A 31 -20.18 -32.04 6.15
N THR A 32 -20.18 -31.79 7.46
CA THR A 32 -20.62 -30.52 8.06
C THR A 32 -19.71 -29.36 7.69
N LEU A 33 -18.39 -29.57 7.71
CA LEU A 33 -17.41 -28.58 7.26
C LEU A 33 -17.58 -28.24 5.77
N PHE A 34 -17.77 -29.26 4.93
CA PHE A 34 -18.01 -29.05 3.50
C PHE A 34 -19.34 -28.32 3.26
N GLY A 35 -20.39 -28.67 4.00
CA GLY A 35 -21.67 -27.97 3.95
C GLY A 35 -21.55 -26.49 4.32
N GLN A 36 -20.84 -26.17 5.41
CA GLN A 36 -20.59 -24.79 5.82
C GLN A 36 -19.82 -23.99 4.75
N LEU A 37 -18.79 -24.60 4.16
CA LEU A 37 -18.03 -24.01 3.05
C LEU A 37 -18.95 -23.68 1.87
N CYS A 38 -19.72 -24.66 1.38
CA CYS A 38 -20.61 -24.49 0.23
C CYS A 38 -21.67 -23.41 0.50
N ILE A 39 -22.32 -23.45 1.67
CA ILE A 39 -23.34 -22.47 2.04
C ILE A 39 -22.72 -21.07 2.12
N ALA A 40 -21.55 -20.92 2.73
CA ALA A 40 -20.88 -19.61 2.84
C ALA A 40 -20.53 -19.02 1.48
N VAL A 41 -20.01 -19.83 0.54
CA VAL A 41 -19.68 -19.38 -0.82
C VAL A 41 -20.94 -19.00 -1.60
N VAL A 42 -22.01 -19.81 -1.50
CA VAL A 42 -23.30 -19.51 -2.16
C VAL A 42 -23.90 -18.23 -1.62
N LEU A 43 -23.96 -18.05 -0.29
CA LEU A 43 -24.45 -16.82 0.33
C LEU A 43 -23.62 -15.60 -0.06
N SER A 44 -22.28 -15.73 -0.08
CA SER A 44 -21.37 -14.68 -0.55
C SER A 44 -21.65 -14.25 -1.99
N ARG A 45 -21.92 -15.22 -2.88
CA ARG A 45 -22.28 -14.96 -4.28
C ARG A 45 -23.67 -14.32 -4.42
N LEU A 46 -24.67 -14.83 -3.69
CA LEU A 46 -26.03 -14.29 -3.71
C LEU A 46 -26.10 -12.85 -3.18
N LEU A 47 -25.27 -12.52 -2.19
CA LEU A 47 -25.17 -11.19 -1.62
C LEU A 47 -24.20 -10.27 -2.38
N GLY A 48 -23.75 -10.69 -3.57
CA GLY A 48 -22.98 -9.87 -4.50
C GLY A 48 -21.55 -9.55 -4.06
N GLN A 49 -20.96 -10.36 -3.18
CA GLN A 49 -19.57 -10.12 -2.77
C GLN A 49 -18.58 -10.42 -3.91
N PRO A 50 -17.51 -9.60 -4.05
CA PRO A 50 -16.42 -9.84 -5.00
C PRO A 50 -15.83 -11.25 -4.87
N ILE A 51 -15.28 -11.78 -5.97
CA ILE A 51 -14.74 -13.16 -6.03
C ILE A 51 -13.70 -13.47 -4.95
N TRP A 52 -12.91 -12.48 -4.54
CA TRP A 52 -11.92 -12.64 -3.47
C TRP A 52 -12.54 -12.99 -2.11
N TRP A 53 -13.75 -12.49 -1.81
CA TRP A 53 -14.47 -12.88 -0.61
C TRP A 53 -14.97 -14.33 -0.70
N GLN A 54 -15.39 -14.78 -1.87
CA GLN A 54 -15.79 -16.18 -2.09
C GLN A 54 -14.61 -17.12 -1.85
N LEU A 55 -13.40 -16.76 -2.31
CA LEU A 55 -12.17 -17.51 -2.02
C LEU A 55 -11.86 -17.53 -0.52
N LEU A 56 -12.01 -16.41 0.19
CA LEU A 56 -11.86 -16.37 1.65
C LEU A 56 -12.85 -17.30 2.35
N HIS A 57 -14.12 -17.31 1.94
CA HIS A 57 -15.14 -18.21 2.48
C HIS A 57 -14.80 -19.69 2.22
N ALA A 58 -14.32 -20.01 1.01
CA ALA A 58 -13.90 -21.35 0.63
C ALA A 58 -12.71 -21.86 1.46
N LEU A 59 -11.75 -20.98 1.77
CA LEU A 59 -10.53 -21.33 2.49
C LEU A 59 -10.67 -21.26 4.02
N PHE A 60 -11.71 -20.60 4.54
CA PHE A 60 -11.84 -20.34 5.98
C PHE A 60 -11.91 -21.61 6.82
N ALA A 61 -12.82 -22.53 6.52
CA ALA A 61 -12.97 -23.77 7.29
C ALA A 61 -11.73 -24.68 7.16
N PRO A 62 -11.19 -24.93 5.95
CA PRO A 62 -9.92 -25.66 5.80
C PRO A 62 -8.76 -25.02 6.56
N ALA A 63 -8.66 -23.70 6.58
CA ALA A 63 -7.61 -23.00 7.33
C ALA A 63 -7.74 -23.19 8.84
N ILE A 64 -8.97 -23.21 9.39
CA ILE A 64 -9.21 -23.50 10.81
C ILE A 64 -8.78 -24.93 11.12
N VAL A 65 -9.22 -25.92 10.33
CA VAL A 65 -8.85 -27.34 10.54
C VAL A 65 -7.34 -27.51 10.48
N LEU A 66 -6.68 -26.93 9.47
CA LEU A 66 -5.23 -26.95 9.36
C LEU A 66 -4.57 -26.31 10.59
N SER A 67 -5.06 -25.15 11.03
CA SER A 67 -4.51 -24.45 12.20
C SER A 67 -4.60 -25.28 13.48
N LEU A 68 -5.72 -25.99 13.68
CA LEU A 68 -5.92 -26.88 14.82
C LEU A 68 -5.01 -28.12 14.71
N SER A 69 -4.84 -28.67 13.50
CA SER A 69 -3.99 -29.85 13.28
C SER A 69 -2.49 -29.56 13.48
N LEU A 70 -2.04 -28.33 13.21
CA LEU A 70 -0.66 -27.91 13.41
C LEU A 70 -0.32 -27.65 14.89
N ALA A 71 -1.32 -27.60 15.78
CA ALA A 71 -1.16 -27.37 17.22
C ALA A 71 -0.20 -26.21 17.56
N LEU A 72 -0.25 -25.13 16.78
CA LEU A 72 0.68 -24.01 16.94
C LEU A 72 0.42 -23.28 18.27
N PRO A 73 1.48 -22.83 18.97
CA PRO A 73 1.32 -21.98 20.13
C PRO A 73 0.49 -20.71 19.82
N PRO A 74 -0.40 -20.27 20.75
CA PRO A 74 -1.26 -19.09 20.55
C PRO A 74 -0.51 -17.81 20.15
N TRP A 75 0.73 -17.65 20.61
CA TRP A 75 1.55 -16.46 20.30
C TRP A 75 1.91 -16.33 18.82
N ILE A 76 1.91 -17.43 18.04
CA ILE A 76 2.18 -17.37 16.60
C ILE A 76 1.03 -16.67 15.87
N TYR A 77 -0.22 -16.96 16.24
CA TYR A 77 -1.39 -16.28 15.68
C TYR A 77 -1.43 -14.81 16.09
N LEU A 78 -1.07 -14.50 17.34
CA LEU A 78 -0.94 -13.12 17.81
C LEU A 78 0.14 -12.38 17.01
N LEU A 79 1.31 -12.99 16.79
CA LEU A 79 2.39 -12.41 16.00
C LEU A 79 1.95 -12.18 14.55
N ALA A 80 1.30 -13.17 13.92
CA ALA A 80 0.77 -13.03 12.56
C ALA A 80 -0.28 -11.91 12.47
N PHE A 81 -1.17 -11.81 13.45
CA PHE A 81 -2.14 -10.72 13.55
C PHE A 81 -1.46 -9.36 13.72
N VAL A 82 -0.49 -9.25 14.63
CA VAL A 82 0.25 -8.00 14.85
C VAL A 82 0.99 -7.60 13.58
N LEU A 83 1.68 -8.52 12.90
CA LEU A 83 2.34 -8.25 11.63
C LEU A 83 1.34 -7.81 10.55
N ALA A 84 0.19 -8.49 10.42
CA ALA A 84 -0.85 -8.11 9.47
C ALA A 84 -1.46 -6.74 9.80
N TRP A 85 -1.78 -6.47 11.06
CA TRP A 85 -2.29 -5.17 11.51
C TRP A 85 -1.29 -4.07 11.27
N LEU A 86 -0.02 -4.34 11.52
CA LEU A 86 1.03 -3.38 11.30
C LEU A 86 1.32 -3.14 9.80
N LEU A 87 1.16 -4.14 8.95
CA LEU A 87 1.29 -4.04 7.49
C LEU A 87 0.09 -3.34 6.83
N PHE A 88 -1.13 -3.73 7.21
CA PHE A 88 -2.37 -3.36 6.52
C PHE A 88 -3.22 -2.34 7.30
N GLY A 89 -3.02 -2.20 8.61
CA GLY A 89 -3.74 -1.26 9.45
C GLY A 89 -3.56 0.21 9.04
N PRO A 90 -2.33 0.67 8.70
CA PRO A 90 -2.14 2.00 8.13
C PRO A 90 -2.90 2.19 6.82
N ILE A 91 -2.93 1.18 5.93
CA ILE A 91 -3.64 1.20 4.64
C ILE A 91 -5.15 1.41 4.85
N ALA A 92 -5.73 0.80 5.89
CA ALA A 92 -7.14 0.96 6.23
C ALA A 92 -7.51 2.40 6.63
N ARG A 93 -6.57 3.20 7.12
CA ARG A 93 -6.78 4.63 7.45
C ARG A 93 -6.35 5.57 6.33
N SER A 94 -5.18 5.36 5.73
CA SER A 94 -4.59 6.29 4.76
C SER A 94 -5.06 6.07 3.32
N ARG A 95 -5.56 4.87 2.98
CA ARG A 95 -5.90 4.47 1.59
C ARG A 95 -4.78 4.73 0.58
N VAL A 96 -3.53 4.67 1.02
CA VAL A 96 -2.34 4.73 0.17
C VAL A 96 -1.68 3.35 0.21
N PRO A 97 -1.95 2.48 -0.78
CA PRO A 97 -1.17 1.26 -0.97
C PRO A 97 0.31 1.58 -1.12
N LEU A 98 1.18 0.62 -0.77
CA LEU A 98 2.61 0.75 -1.04
C LEU A 98 2.84 0.63 -2.56
N TYR A 99 3.14 1.74 -3.21
CA TYR A 99 3.60 1.77 -4.60
C TYR A 99 5.12 1.87 -4.64
N LEU A 100 5.77 0.94 -5.34
CA LEU A 100 7.22 0.92 -5.49
C LEU A 100 7.59 1.37 -6.89
N SER A 101 8.40 2.43 -6.98
CA SER A 101 8.94 2.92 -8.25
C SER A 101 9.82 1.85 -8.89
N ASN A 102 9.63 1.63 -10.18
CA ASN A 102 10.42 0.67 -10.94
C ASN A 102 11.71 1.29 -11.48
N ARG A 103 12.51 0.47 -12.17
CA ARG A 103 13.79 0.91 -12.75
C ARG A 103 13.63 2.03 -13.78
N ALA A 104 12.64 1.92 -14.66
CA ALA A 104 12.37 2.95 -15.67
C ALA A 104 12.07 4.32 -15.03
N ALA A 105 11.25 4.35 -13.97
CA ALA A 105 10.98 5.56 -13.21
C ALA A 105 12.26 6.14 -12.57
N MET A 106 13.08 5.30 -11.95
CA MET A 106 14.34 5.73 -11.34
C MET A 106 15.33 6.29 -12.37
N ASP A 107 15.47 5.63 -13.53
CA ASP A 107 16.37 6.08 -14.60
C ASP A 107 15.89 7.40 -15.22
N ALA A 108 14.58 7.57 -15.39
CA ALA A 108 13.99 8.83 -15.83
C ALA A 108 14.23 9.95 -14.80
N LEU A 109 14.06 9.64 -13.50
CA LEU A 109 14.30 10.59 -12.42
C LEU A 109 15.78 11.02 -12.37
N GLU A 110 16.71 10.09 -12.55
CA GLU A 110 18.15 10.41 -12.63
C GLU A 110 18.47 11.36 -13.80
N ARG A 111 17.83 11.19 -14.96
CA ARG A 111 18.05 12.07 -16.11
C ARG A 111 17.42 13.45 -15.95
N LEU A 112 16.26 13.50 -15.27
CA LEU A 112 15.49 14.73 -15.10
C LEU A 112 16.06 15.63 -14.01
N LEU A 113 16.63 15.05 -12.96
CA LEU A 113 17.13 15.82 -11.82
C LEU A 113 18.41 16.61 -12.20
N PRO A 114 18.48 17.90 -11.81
CA PRO A 114 19.66 18.72 -12.04
C PRO A 114 20.87 18.18 -11.26
N GLU A 115 22.07 18.69 -11.56
CA GLU A 115 23.30 18.26 -10.88
C GLU A 115 23.29 18.52 -9.37
N GLN A 116 22.66 19.63 -8.95
CA GLN A 116 22.53 20.01 -7.55
C GLN A 116 21.07 20.33 -7.27
N ALA A 117 20.46 19.56 -6.38
CA ALA A 117 19.10 19.79 -5.91
C ALA A 117 18.84 19.14 -4.56
N SER A 118 17.91 19.73 -3.83
CA SER A 118 17.24 19.13 -2.70
C SER A 118 16.00 18.38 -3.17
N VAL A 119 15.95 17.08 -2.91
CA VAL A 119 14.90 16.18 -3.40
C VAL A 119 14.17 15.56 -2.20
N LEU A 120 12.84 15.65 -2.20
CA LEU A 120 11.98 14.96 -1.24
C LEU A 120 11.16 13.87 -1.93
N ASP A 121 11.22 12.65 -1.42
CA ASP A 121 10.30 11.56 -1.78
C ASP A 121 9.16 11.48 -0.74
N VAL A 122 7.93 11.80 -1.14
CA VAL A 122 6.74 11.71 -0.28
C VAL A 122 6.06 10.34 -0.45
N GLY A 123 6.00 9.57 0.63
CA GLY A 123 5.63 8.16 0.58
C GLY A 123 6.79 7.28 0.13
N ALA A 124 7.96 7.49 0.73
CA ALA A 124 9.23 6.88 0.31
C ALA A 124 9.27 5.34 0.42
N GLY A 125 8.26 4.71 1.04
CA GLY A 125 8.13 3.28 1.17
C GLY A 125 9.36 2.66 1.81
N THR A 126 9.96 1.69 1.12
CA THR A 126 11.21 1.02 1.54
C THR A 126 12.48 1.77 1.11
N ALA A 127 12.40 3.08 0.89
CA ALA A 127 13.50 3.97 0.52
C ALA A 127 14.25 3.56 -0.76
N THR A 128 13.55 2.96 -1.73
CA THR A 128 14.18 2.49 -2.98
C THR A 128 14.72 3.66 -3.82
N VAL A 129 13.93 4.73 -3.95
CA VAL A 129 14.34 5.95 -4.67
C VAL A 129 15.46 6.66 -3.92
N LEU A 130 15.33 6.81 -2.59
CA LEU A 130 16.35 7.40 -1.73
C LEU A 130 17.71 6.69 -1.87
N ALA A 131 17.71 5.36 -1.83
CA ALA A 131 18.94 4.59 -1.94
C ALA A 131 19.61 4.73 -3.32
N ARG A 132 18.83 4.96 -4.38
CA ARG A 132 19.32 5.16 -5.73
C ARG A 132 19.91 6.56 -5.91
N LEU A 133 19.12 7.58 -5.58
CA LEU A 133 19.50 8.99 -5.77
C LEU A 133 20.50 9.49 -4.73
N GLY A 134 20.48 8.94 -3.51
CA GLY A 134 21.33 9.39 -2.40
C GLY A 134 22.82 9.19 -2.65
N CYS A 135 23.20 8.30 -3.57
CA CYS A 135 24.60 8.11 -3.94
C CYS A 135 25.11 9.15 -4.96
N ARG A 136 24.22 9.96 -5.57
CA ARG A 136 24.60 10.93 -6.59
C ARG A 136 25.21 12.18 -5.93
N PRO A 137 26.46 12.55 -6.27
CA PRO A 137 27.07 13.79 -5.78
C PRO A 137 26.20 15.00 -6.16
N GLY A 138 26.05 15.94 -5.23
CA GLY A 138 25.28 17.17 -5.44
C GLY A 138 23.80 17.08 -5.06
N LEU A 139 23.22 15.89 -4.96
CA LEU A 139 21.84 15.72 -4.50
C LEU A 139 21.75 15.62 -2.98
N LYS A 140 20.82 16.40 -2.40
CA LYS A 140 20.40 16.26 -1.00
C LYS A 140 19.06 15.55 -0.95
N VAL A 141 19.08 14.23 -0.76
CA VAL A 141 17.87 13.40 -0.85
C VAL A 141 17.30 13.13 0.54
N SER A 142 16.02 13.47 0.71
CA SER A 142 15.23 13.14 1.89
C SER A 142 13.97 12.40 1.48
N GLY A 143 13.36 11.67 2.41
CA GLY A 143 12.08 11.01 2.20
C GLY A 143 11.28 10.97 3.49
N VAL A 144 9.96 10.93 3.34
CA VAL A 144 9.02 10.77 4.44
C VAL A 144 8.11 9.58 4.17
N GLU A 145 7.95 8.71 5.16
CA GLU A 145 7.06 7.56 5.09
C GLU A 145 6.23 7.44 6.37
N HIS A 146 4.91 7.28 6.21
CA HIS A 146 3.98 7.18 7.32
C HIS A 146 3.89 5.75 7.87
N ALA A 147 4.00 4.75 6.98
CA ALA A 147 3.95 3.35 7.35
C ALA A 147 5.24 2.94 8.06
N TRP A 148 5.11 2.58 9.35
CA TRP A 148 6.24 2.27 10.22
C TRP A 148 7.12 1.13 9.66
N LEU A 149 6.55 0.06 9.08
CA LEU A 149 7.34 -1.07 8.59
C LEU A 149 8.11 -0.74 7.30
N PRO A 150 7.49 -0.21 6.23
CA PRO A 150 8.23 0.26 5.08
C PRO A 150 9.32 1.26 5.48
N CYS A 151 9.02 2.19 6.38
CA CYS A 151 9.99 3.14 6.90
C CYS A 151 11.16 2.45 7.62
N LEU A 152 10.88 1.46 8.48
CA LEU A 152 11.93 0.70 9.19
C LEU A 152 12.82 -0.07 8.22
N LEU A 153 12.22 -0.75 7.23
CA LEU A 153 12.96 -1.48 6.20
C LEU A 153 13.80 -0.53 5.34
N GLY A 154 13.25 0.62 4.96
CA GLY A 154 13.97 1.66 4.22
C GLY A 154 15.13 2.24 5.02
N TRP A 155 14.92 2.54 6.30
CA TRP A 155 15.96 3.03 7.19
C TRP A 155 17.11 2.02 7.33
N LEU A 156 16.78 0.74 7.52
CA LEU A 156 17.77 -0.33 7.61
C LEU A 156 18.54 -0.47 6.29
N ARG A 157 17.84 -0.44 5.15
CA ARG A 157 18.45 -0.45 3.81
C ARG A 157 19.47 0.68 3.65
N LEU A 158 19.11 1.91 3.98
CA LEU A 158 20.00 3.07 3.85
C LEU A 158 21.20 2.96 4.79
N LYS A 159 20.96 2.57 6.05
CA LYS A 159 22.01 2.44 7.07
C LYS A 159 23.02 1.36 6.72
N LEU A 160 22.57 0.18 6.29
CA LEU A 160 23.46 -0.92 5.89
C LEU A 160 24.27 -0.60 4.65
N ALA A 161 23.72 0.22 3.74
CA ALA A 161 24.41 0.67 2.54
C ALA A 161 25.35 1.87 2.77
N GLY A 162 25.40 2.43 3.99
CA GLY A 162 26.13 3.68 4.26
C GLY A 162 25.62 4.86 3.43
N ASN A 163 24.35 4.83 3.03
CA ASN A 163 23.79 5.82 2.12
C ASN A 163 23.51 7.15 2.86
N PRO A 164 23.87 8.31 2.29
CA PRO A 164 23.72 9.60 2.97
C PRO A 164 22.29 10.16 2.93
N ALA A 165 21.36 9.53 2.20
CA ALA A 165 19.96 9.96 2.16
C ALA A 165 19.28 9.84 3.53
N ARG A 166 18.33 10.73 3.79
CA ARG A 166 17.60 10.78 5.07
C ARG A 166 16.18 10.27 4.89
N LEU A 167 15.81 9.23 5.63
CA LEU A 167 14.42 8.77 5.72
C LEU A 167 13.83 9.14 7.07
N LEU A 168 12.69 9.81 7.05
CA LEU A 168 11.93 10.24 8.22
C LEU A 168 10.64 9.44 8.32
N TRP A 169 10.36 8.92 9.51
CA TRP A 169 9.02 8.41 9.80
C TRP A 169 8.09 9.58 10.12
N GLY A 170 7.02 9.76 9.35
CA GLY A 170 6.15 10.90 9.53
C GLY A 170 5.04 11.04 8.49
N ASP A 171 4.26 12.10 8.66
CA ASP A 171 3.22 12.51 7.72
C ASP A 171 3.78 13.54 6.75
N MET A 172 3.65 13.30 5.44
CA MET A 172 4.06 14.25 4.40
C MET A 172 3.42 15.63 4.55
N MET A 173 2.21 15.72 5.12
CA MET A 173 1.52 16.98 5.30
C MET A 173 2.21 17.90 6.32
N ARG A 174 3.06 17.33 7.18
CA ARG A 174 3.86 18.06 8.18
C ARG A 174 5.25 18.46 7.69
N MET A 175 5.66 17.96 6.53
CA MET A 175 6.94 18.35 5.93
C MET A 175 6.83 19.77 5.37
N ASP A 176 7.88 20.58 5.56
CA ASP A 176 8.00 21.89 4.93
C ASP A 176 8.55 21.73 3.51
N LEU A 177 7.68 21.86 2.51
CA LEU A 177 8.06 21.67 1.11
C LEU A 177 8.90 22.82 0.55
N ALA A 178 8.97 23.97 1.25
CA ALA A 178 9.74 25.12 0.81
C ALA A 178 11.25 24.84 0.76
N ASN A 179 11.73 23.79 1.42
CA ASN A 179 13.16 23.44 1.47
C ASN A 179 13.61 22.55 0.33
N TYR A 180 12.73 22.22 -0.61
CA TYR A 180 12.99 21.24 -1.66
C TYR A 180 12.82 21.85 -3.05
N ASP A 181 13.80 21.61 -3.91
CA ASP A 181 13.76 21.99 -5.32
C ASP A 181 12.90 21.01 -6.13
N VAL A 182 12.84 19.76 -5.67
CA VAL A 182 12.03 18.70 -6.29
C VAL A 182 11.30 17.89 -5.22
N VAL A 183 9.99 17.73 -5.40
CA VAL A 183 9.16 16.80 -4.63
C VAL A 183 8.70 15.69 -5.56
N TYR A 184 9.07 14.45 -5.26
CA TYR A 184 8.66 13.26 -5.98
C TYR A 184 7.60 12.49 -5.17
N ALA A 185 6.56 12.01 -5.85
CA ALA A 185 5.47 11.26 -5.24
C ALA A 185 5.11 10.03 -6.07
N PHE A 186 4.93 8.88 -5.41
CA PHE A 186 4.23 7.73 -6.00
C PHE A 186 3.14 7.27 -5.02
N LEU A 187 2.10 8.09 -4.88
CA LEU A 187 1.04 7.93 -3.88
C LEU A 187 -0.21 7.27 -4.47
N SER A 188 -1.37 7.41 -3.85
CA SER A 188 -2.65 7.06 -4.48
C SER A 188 -3.32 8.30 -5.10
N PRO A 189 -4.22 8.13 -6.09
CA PRO A 189 -4.98 9.25 -6.69
C PRO A 189 -5.71 10.12 -5.65
N ALA A 190 -6.16 9.51 -4.55
CA ALA A 190 -6.86 10.20 -3.48
C ALA A 190 -5.97 11.19 -2.70
N ALA A 191 -4.65 10.98 -2.68
CA ALA A 191 -3.71 11.84 -1.99
C ALA A 191 -3.25 13.03 -2.85
N MET A 192 -3.32 12.91 -4.18
CA MET A 192 -2.79 13.90 -5.11
C MET A 192 -3.40 15.31 -4.97
N PRO A 193 -4.72 15.51 -4.77
CA PRO A 193 -5.29 16.85 -4.58
C PRO A 193 -4.72 17.57 -3.35
N ALA A 194 -4.55 16.86 -2.23
CA ALA A 194 -4.02 17.43 -1.00
C ALA A 194 -2.53 17.78 -1.14
N LEU A 195 -1.76 16.89 -1.78
CA LEU A 195 -0.36 17.15 -2.09
C LEU A 195 -0.20 18.35 -3.02
N TRP A 196 -1.02 18.45 -4.06
CA TRP A 196 -1.02 19.58 -5.00
C TRP A 196 -1.28 20.91 -4.30
N ALA A 197 -2.34 20.97 -3.48
CA ALA A 197 -2.67 22.16 -2.72
C ALA A 197 -1.56 22.59 -1.76
N LYS A 198 -0.84 21.62 -1.18
CA LYS A 198 0.33 21.88 -0.33
C LYS A 198 1.52 22.36 -1.14
N ALA A 199 1.85 21.68 -2.23
CA ALA A 199 2.94 22.05 -3.15
C ALA A 199 2.79 23.49 -3.62
N ARG A 200 1.62 23.86 -4.15
CA ARG A 200 1.32 25.22 -4.60
C ARG A 200 1.46 26.30 -3.53
N ARG A 201 1.28 25.96 -2.26
CA ARG A 201 1.35 26.91 -1.15
C ARG A 201 2.76 27.08 -0.62
N GLU A 202 3.56 26.01 -0.64
CA GLU A 202 4.81 25.95 0.13
C GLU A 202 6.05 25.83 -0.75
N MET A 203 5.97 25.18 -1.90
CA MET A 203 7.12 25.02 -2.79
C MET A 203 7.48 26.35 -3.46
N ARG A 204 8.78 26.56 -3.70
CA ARG A 204 9.31 27.80 -4.29
C ARG A 204 8.99 27.89 -5.78
N SER A 205 8.85 29.10 -6.30
CA SER A 205 8.75 29.32 -7.75
C SER A 205 9.90 28.63 -8.50
N GLY A 206 9.59 27.96 -9.61
CA GLY A 206 10.54 27.20 -10.43
C GLY A 206 10.85 25.78 -9.95
N SER A 207 10.48 25.42 -8.71
CA SER A 207 10.61 24.04 -8.19
C SER A 207 9.65 23.07 -8.89
N LEU A 208 9.91 21.77 -8.74
CA LEU A 208 9.25 20.73 -9.52
C LEU A 208 8.52 19.72 -8.63
N LEU A 209 7.22 19.57 -8.85
CA LEU A 209 6.46 18.43 -8.35
C LEU A 209 6.42 17.35 -9.43
N ILE A 210 6.86 16.14 -9.10
CA ILE A 210 6.85 14.97 -9.98
C ILE A 210 5.95 13.91 -9.36
N SER A 211 4.94 13.45 -10.10
CA SER A 211 4.12 12.31 -9.71
C SER A 211 4.33 11.14 -10.65
N ASN A 212 4.54 9.96 -10.08
CA ASN A 212 4.59 8.72 -10.83
C ASN A 212 3.18 8.15 -11.00
N SER A 213 2.78 7.95 -12.25
CA SER A 213 1.54 7.35 -12.76
C SER A 213 0.24 8.08 -12.41
N PHE A 214 0.22 8.92 -11.38
CA PHE A 214 -1.01 9.54 -10.88
C PHE A 214 -1.08 11.02 -11.20
N THR A 215 -2.21 11.44 -11.76
CA THR A 215 -2.48 12.84 -12.08
C THR A 215 -3.13 13.55 -10.89
N VAL A 216 -3.07 14.88 -10.93
CA VAL A 216 -3.93 15.74 -10.11
C VAL A 216 -5.23 15.98 -10.91
N PRO A 217 -6.42 15.71 -10.34
CA PRO A 217 -7.68 15.99 -11.01
C PRO A 217 -7.77 17.45 -11.47
N ASP A 218 -8.23 17.67 -12.70
CA ASP A 218 -8.45 18.98 -13.30
C ASP A 218 -7.20 19.89 -13.40
N VAL A 219 -6.00 19.33 -13.27
CA VAL A 219 -4.73 20.05 -13.41
C VAL A 219 -3.85 19.32 -14.41
N ALA A 220 -3.68 19.93 -15.59
CA ALA A 220 -2.77 19.42 -16.61
C ALA A 220 -1.32 19.50 -16.12
N ALA A 221 -0.52 18.46 -16.42
CA ALA A 221 0.92 18.49 -16.21
C ALA A 221 1.59 19.36 -17.27
N ASP A 222 2.65 20.08 -16.88
CA ASP A 222 3.44 20.88 -17.81
C ASP A 222 4.24 19.97 -18.75
N GLU A 223 4.69 18.83 -18.23
CA GLU A 223 5.40 17.81 -18.98
C GLU A 223 4.95 16.41 -18.54
N VAL A 224 4.87 15.48 -19.51
CA VAL A 224 4.58 14.08 -19.26
C VAL A 224 5.65 13.23 -19.92
N ILE A 225 6.37 12.45 -19.11
CA ILE A 225 7.39 11.52 -19.59
C ILE A 225 6.80 10.11 -19.55
N GLU A 226 6.67 9.47 -20.70
CA GLU A 226 6.26 8.07 -20.77
C GLU A 226 7.41 7.17 -20.34
N LEU A 227 7.15 6.33 -19.33
CA LEU A 227 8.06 5.29 -18.92
C LEU A 227 7.77 4.08 -19.81
N ASN A 228 8.72 3.70 -20.66
CA ASN A 228 8.65 2.52 -21.53
C ASN A 228 8.73 1.21 -20.71
N ASP A 229 7.86 1.08 -19.72
CA ASP A 229 7.69 -0.11 -18.91
C ASP A 229 6.47 -0.92 -19.38
N TRP A 230 6.33 -2.12 -18.82
CA TRP A 230 5.24 -3.02 -19.16
C TRP A 230 3.86 -2.54 -18.66
N LYS A 231 3.80 -1.51 -17.81
CA LYS A 231 2.56 -0.94 -17.27
C LYS A 231 2.14 0.34 -17.99
N GLY A 232 2.96 0.86 -18.90
CA GLY A 232 2.77 2.18 -19.50
C GLY A 232 2.76 3.30 -18.46
N ALA A 233 3.57 3.17 -17.40
CA ALA A 233 3.65 4.20 -16.36
C ALA A 233 4.12 5.54 -16.96
N LYS A 234 3.78 6.64 -16.31
CA LYS A 234 4.15 8.00 -16.77
C LYS A 234 4.66 8.82 -15.60
N LEU A 235 5.59 9.74 -15.83
CA LEU A 235 5.89 10.80 -14.87
C LEU A 235 5.15 12.05 -15.30
N HIS A 236 4.36 12.60 -14.39
CA HIS A 236 3.68 13.88 -14.54
C HIS A 236 4.44 14.95 -13.79
N LEU A 237 4.82 16.02 -14.48
CA LEU A 237 5.65 17.08 -13.95
C LEU A 237 4.85 18.38 -13.91
N TRP A 238 4.91 19.07 -12.77
CA TRP A 238 4.37 20.42 -12.62
C TRP A 238 5.44 21.33 -12.04
N ARG A 239 5.73 22.42 -12.74
CA ARG A 239 6.63 23.47 -12.28
C ARG A 239 5.83 24.49 -11.49
N MET A 240 6.29 24.79 -10.29
CA MET A 240 5.61 25.77 -9.44
C MET A 240 5.78 27.18 -10.02
N PRO A 241 4.71 27.98 -10.07
CA PRO A 241 4.75 29.34 -10.59
C PRO A 241 5.57 30.27 -9.71
#